data_AF-A0A3M1KTE4-F1
#
_entry.id   AF-A0A3M1KTE4-F1
#
_cell.length_a   1.000
_cell.length_b   1.000
_cell.length_c   1.000
_cell.angle_alpha   90.00
_cell.angle_beta   90.00
_cell.angle_gamma   90.00
#
_symmetry.space_group_name_H-M   'P 1'
#
loop_
_entity.id
_entity.type
_entity.pdbx_description
1 polymer ?
#
loop_
_entity_poly.entity_id
_entity_poly.type
_entity_poly.pdbx_seq_one_letter_code
_entity_poly.pdbx_strand_id
1 'polypeptide(L)'
;MEEPITTINWLSVVIATLIPMIVGFIYYHPKVAGTAWMQSIGMTEEKAREANMAVTFGLSLVLSFLLAFFLMNNVNGPFQEG
;
A
#
# COMPACT_ATOMS: atom_id res chain seq x y z
N MET A 1 -6.54 -32.73 15.02
CA MET A 1 -5.16 -32.22 15.03
C MET A 1 -5.25 -30.87 14.35
N GLU A 2 -5.04 -29.78 15.08
CA GLU A 2 -5.03 -28.43 14.49
C GLU A 2 -3.77 -28.34 13.62
N GLU A 3 -3.94 -28.00 12.34
CA GLU A 3 -2.82 -27.77 11.41
C GLU A 3 -1.96 -26.62 11.96
N PRO A 4 -0.62 -26.70 11.91
CA PRO A 4 0.23 -25.62 12.38
C PRO A 4 -0.03 -24.38 11.53
N ILE A 5 -0.66 -23.38 12.16
CA ILE A 5 -1.00 -22.03 11.68
C ILE A 5 0.22 -21.16 11.25
N THR A 6 1.35 -21.79 10.96
CA THR A 6 2.63 -21.17 10.65
C THR A 6 2.98 -21.23 9.15
N THR A 7 2.11 -21.75 8.30
CA THR A 7 2.33 -21.73 6.85
C THR A 7 2.07 -20.34 6.29
N ILE A 8 3.10 -19.65 5.80
CA ILE A 8 2.94 -18.35 5.16
C ILE A 8 2.17 -18.51 3.86
N ASN A 9 1.03 -17.84 3.76
CA ASN A 9 0.31 -17.68 2.50
C ASN A 9 0.88 -16.53 1.68
N TRP A 10 1.85 -16.89 0.84
CA TRP A 10 2.52 -15.97 -0.07
C TRP A 10 1.55 -15.27 -1.03
N LEU A 11 0.42 -15.90 -1.39
CA LEU A 11 -0.59 -15.26 -2.23
C LEU A 11 -1.24 -14.07 -1.50
N SER A 12 -1.60 -14.25 -0.22
CA SER A 12 -2.13 -13.17 0.62
C SER A 12 -1.14 -12.02 0.77
N VAL A 13 0.15 -12.31 0.95
CA VAL A 13 1.20 -11.29 1.08
C VAL A 13 1.36 -10.48 -0.21
N VAL A 14 1.35 -11.15 -1.37
CA VAL A 14 1.42 -10.47 -2.68
C VAL A 14 0.21 -9.58 -2.90
N ILE A 15 -1.01 -10.08 -2.62
CA ILE A 15 -2.23 -9.29 -2.74
C ILE A 15 -2.18 -8.08 -1.80
N ALA A 16 -1.84 -8.28 -0.52
CA ALA A 16 -1.74 -7.22 0.48
C ALA A 16 -0.72 -6.15 0.09
N THR A 17 0.40 -6.54 -0.54
CA THR A 17 1.43 -5.61 -1.04
C THR A 17 0.88 -4.69 -2.14
N LEU A 18 -0.09 -5.15 -2.93
CA LEU A 18 -0.70 -4.36 -4.02
C LEU A 18 -1.84 -3.45 -3.56
N ILE A 19 -2.47 -3.72 -2.41
CA ILE A 19 -3.62 -2.94 -1.92
C ILE A 19 -3.29 -1.45 -1.75
N PRO A 20 -2.16 -1.05 -1.12
CA PRO A 20 -1.86 0.37 -0.95
C PRO A 20 -1.67 1.11 -2.28
N MET A 21 -1.25 0.42 -3.35
CA MET A 21 -1.15 1.01 -4.69
C MET A 21 -2.54 1.34 -5.25
N ILE A 22 -3.50 0.44 -5.09
CA ILE A 22 -4.89 0.64 -5.53
C ILE A 22 -5.54 1.76 -4.72
N VAL A 23 -5.38 1.73 -3.39
CA VAL A 23 -5.91 2.77 -2.50
C VAL A 23 -5.29 4.12 -2.81
N GLY A 24 -3.98 4.17 -3.02
CA GLY A 24 -3.27 5.38 -3.43
C GLY A 24 -3.78 5.94 -4.76
N PHE A 25 -3.99 5.08 -5.76
CA PHE A 25 -4.55 5.49 -7.06
C PHE A 25 -5.94 6.13 -6.91
N ILE A 26 -6.81 5.54 -6.09
CA ILE A 26 -8.15 6.09 -5.83
C ILE A 26 -8.05 7.41 -5.07
N TYR A 27 -7.25 7.46 -4.00
CA TYR A 27 -7.15 8.63 -3.13
C TYR A 27 -6.56 9.84 -3.86
N TYR A 28 -5.46 9.66 -4.59
CA TYR A 28 -4.79 10.73 -5.32
C TYR A 28 -5.48 11.12 -6.63
N HIS A 29 -6.58 10.46 -6.99
CA HIS A 29 -7.38 10.88 -8.13
C HIS A 29 -8.01 12.27 -7.90
N PRO A 30 -8.01 13.19 -8.89
CA PRO A 30 -8.53 14.56 -8.73
C PRO A 30 -9.98 14.63 -8.25
N LYS A 31 -10.82 13.66 -8.65
CA LYS A 31 -12.25 13.59 -8.28
C LYS A 31 -12.51 13.00 -6.89
N VAL A 32 -11.48 12.54 -6.17
CA VAL A 32 -11.63 11.91 -4.84
C VAL A 32 -11.02 12.83 -3.79
N ALA A 33 -9.70 12.77 -3.59
CA ALA A 33 -8.99 13.62 -2.63
C ALA A 33 -7.73 14.28 -3.20
N GLY A 34 -7.32 13.94 -4.44
CA GLY A 34 -6.08 14.43 -5.03
C GLY A 34 -5.98 15.95 -5.12
N THR A 35 -7.03 16.64 -5.60
CA THR A 35 -7.03 18.10 -5.72
C THR A 35 -6.98 18.81 -4.36
N ALA A 36 -7.77 18.32 -3.40
CA ALA A 36 -7.77 18.88 -2.04
C ALA A 36 -6.42 18.68 -1.33
N TRP A 37 -5.82 17.49 -1.47
CA TRP A 37 -4.49 17.20 -0.94
C TRP A 37 -3.43 18.12 -1.57
N MET A 38 -3.40 18.25 -2.90
CA MET A 38 -2.46 19.14 -3.59
C MET A 38 -2.58 20.58 -3.09
N GLN A 39 -3.80 21.10 -2.96
CA GLN A 39 -4.04 22.45 -2.43
C GLN A 39 -3.57 22.60 -0.98
N SER A 40 -3.80 21.59 -0.12
CA SER A 40 -3.44 21.65 1.30
C SER A 40 -1.92 21.72 1.55
N ILE A 41 -1.12 21.17 0.64
CA ILE A 41 0.34 21.19 0.75
C ILE A 41 1.00 22.22 -0.18
N GLY A 42 0.19 23.02 -0.89
CA GLY A 42 0.70 23.99 -1.88
C GLY A 42 1.38 23.34 -3.09
N MET A 43 1.00 22.12 -3.45
CA MET A 43 1.50 21.41 -4.63
C MET A 43 0.87 21.99 -5.91
N THR A 44 1.71 22.33 -6.88
CA THR A 44 1.28 22.76 -8.21
C THR A 44 1.41 21.59 -9.20
N GLU A 45 0.61 21.60 -10.28
CA GLU A 45 0.71 20.57 -11.33
C GLU A 45 2.11 20.51 -11.96
N GLU A 46 2.79 21.64 -12.07
CA GLU A 46 4.13 21.74 -12.64
C GLU A 46 5.14 20.97 -11.78
N LYS A 47 5.12 21.18 -10.46
CA LYS A 47 5.96 20.42 -9.51
C LYS A 47 5.60 18.95 -9.44
N ALA A 48 4.31 18.61 -9.56
CA ALA A 48 3.87 17.22 -9.59
C ALA A 48 4.38 16.47 -10.83
N ARG A 49 4.57 17.17 -11.96
CA ARG A 49 5.15 16.60 -13.19
C ARG A 49 6.66 16.39 -13.11
N GLU A 50 7.36 17.16 -12.28
CA GLU A 50 8.79 16.94 -12.00
C GLU A 50 9.05 15.71 -11.12
N ALA A 51 8.01 15.16 -10.49
CA ALA A 51 8.14 13.98 -9.66
C ALA A 51 8.56 12.75 -10.47
N ASN A 52 9.56 12.02 -9.97
CA ASN A 52 9.98 10.77 -10.57
C ASN A 52 9.01 9.65 -10.22
N MET A 53 8.05 9.39 -11.10
CA MET A 53 7.01 8.38 -10.91
C MET A 53 7.59 6.98 -10.66
N ALA A 54 8.71 6.62 -11.29
CA ALA A 54 9.34 5.33 -11.08
C ALA A 54 9.86 5.17 -9.63
N VAL A 55 10.47 6.23 -9.08
CA VAL A 55 10.92 6.25 -7.69
C VAL A 55 9.72 6.25 -6.73
N THR A 56 8.70 7.06 -6.99
CA THR A 56 7.50 7.15 -6.14
C THR A 56 6.78 5.81 -6.06
N PHE A 57 6.47 5.18 -7.19
CA PHE A 57 5.80 3.88 -7.20
C PHE A 57 6.70 2.75 -6.71
N GLY A 58 7.99 2.76 -7.06
CA GLY A 58 8.95 1.77 -6.59
C GLY A 58 9.10 1.79 -5.07
N LEU A 59 9.26 2.97 -4.48
CA LEU A 59 9.34 3.14 -3.03
C LEU A 59 8.01 2.77 -2.36
N SER A 60 6.88 3.19 -2.92
CA SER A 60 5.56 2.83 -2.40
C SER A 60 5.34 1.33 -2.37
N LEU A 61 5.77 0.60 -3.40
CA LEU A 61 5.66 -0.85 -3.47
C LEU A 61 6.54 -1.54 -2.41
N VAL A 62 7.78 -1.07 -2.23
CA VAL A 62 8.69 -1.58 -1.18
C VAL A 62 8.10 -1.35 0.21
N LEU A 63 7.61 -0.14 0.49
CA LEU A 63 6.96 0.19 1.76
C LEU A 63 5.68 -0.63 1.99
N SER A 64 4.91 -0.88 0.93
CA SER A 64 3.70 -1.72 1.00
C SER A 64 4.04 -3.17 1.32
N PHE A 65 5.13 -3.69 0.74
CA PHE A 65 5.63 -5.03 1.07
C PHE A 65 6.10 -5.11 2.52
N LEU A 66 6.87 -4.12 2.99
CA LEU A 66 7.31 -4.05 4.39
C LEU A 66 6.13 -3.99 5.35
N LEU A 67 5.08 -3.24 5.00
CA LEU A 67 3.83 -3.19 5.76
C LEU A 67 3.12 -4.55 5.76
N ALA A 68 2.96 -5.19 4.60
CA ALA A 68 2.36 -6.52 4.50
C ALA A 68 3.12 -7.56 5.33
N PHE A 69 4.45 -7.54 5.27
CA PHE A 69 5.32 -8.40 6.07
C PHE A 69 5.20 -8.09 7.57
N PHE A 70 5.15 -6.82 7.95
CA PHE A 70 4.96 -6.41 9.35
C PHE A 70 3.61 -6.90 9.89
N LEU A 71 2.53 -6.69 9.14
CA LEU A 71 1.19 -7.13 9.53
C LEU A 71 1.12 -8.65 9.64
N MET A 72 1.68 -9.39 8.68
CA MET A 72 1.74 -10.86 8.73
C MET A 72 2.40 -11.41 10.00
N ASN A 73 3.37 -10.71 10.58
CA ASN A 73 4.05 -11.15 11.79
C ASN A 73 3.35 -10.70 13.08
N ASN A 74 2.64 -9.58 13.04
CA ASN A 74 2.07 -8.93 14.23
C ASN A 74 0.55 -9.08 14.36
N VAL A 75 -0.12 -9.64 13.35
CA VAL A 75 -1.58 -9.72 13.24
C VAL A 75 -1.96 -11.19 13.00
N ASN A 76 -1.90 -11.98 14.08
CA ASN A 76 -2.02 -13.45 14.05
C ASN A 76 -3.18 -13.93 14.93
N GLY A 77 -4.29 -13.20 14.95
CA GLY A 77 -5.45 -13.52 15.78
C GLY A 77 -6.27 -14.71 15.24
N PRO A 78 -7.15 -15.30 16.05
CA PRO A 78 -8.12 -16.28 15.57
C PRO A 78 -8.88 -15.72 14.36
N PHE A 79 -9.06 -16.54 13.32
CA PHE A 79 -9.70 -16.15 12.04
C PHE A 79 -8.88 -15.23 11.12
N GLN A 80 -7.60 -14.95 11.43
CA GLN A 80 -6.70 -14.16 10.56
C GLN A 80 -5.72 -15.03 9.77
N GLU A 81 -5.97 -16.33 9.72
CA GLU A 81 -5.10 -17.32 9.11
C GLU A 81 -5.27 -17.28 7.59
N GLY A 82 -4.21 -16.81 6.93
CA GLY A 82 -3.94 -17.03 5.52
C GLY A 82 -2.92 -18.12 5.38
#